data_AF-A0A2M7GIZ9-F1
#
_entry.id   AF-A0A2M7GIZ9-F1
#
_cell.length_a   1.000
_cell.length_b   1.000
_cell.length_c   1.000
_cell.angle_alpha   90.00
_cell.angle_beta   90.00
_cell.angle_gamma   90.00
#
_symmetry.space_group_name_H-M   'P 1'
#
loop_
_entity.id
_entity.type
_entity.pdbx_description
1 polymer ?
#
loop_
_entity_poly.entity_id
_entity_poly.type
_entity_poly.pdbx_seq_one_letter_code
_entity_poly.pdbx_strand_id
1 'polypeptide(L)' 'MTVQTRQTVRTTAAERAVPAFLALLFGVFLVLGTGFAHSDAIHNAAHDTRHAFSFPCH' A
#
# COMPACT_ATOMS: atom_id res chain seq x y z
N MET A 1 38.13 15.70 2.40
CA MET A 1 37.48 14.39 2.19
C MET A 1 36.69 14.08 3.45
N THR A 2 35.35 14.11 3.41
CA THR A 2 34.50 13.79 4.56
C THR A 2 33.94 12.39 4.39
N VAL A 3 34.24 11.50 5.33
CA VAL A 3 33.68 10.14 5.35
C VAL A 3 32.33 10.22 6.06
N GLN A 4 31.24 9.98 5.34
CA GLN A 4 29.90 9.93 5.91
C GLN A 4 29.61 8.50 6.37
N THR A 5 29.69 8.25 7.67
CA THR A 5 29.30 6.97 8.27
C THR A 5 27.79 6.81 8.16
N ARG A 6 27.34 5.87 7.33
CA ARG A 6 25.92 5.54 7.17
C ARG A 6 25.46 4.71 8.36
N GLN A 7 24.89 5.33 9.38
CA GLN A 7 24.24 4.61 10.47
C GLN A 7 23.03 3.86 9.93
N THR A 8 23.08 2.53 10.00
CA THR A 8 21.95 1.68 9.61
C THR A 8 21.04 1.51 10.82
N VAL A 9 19.89 2.18 10.82
CA VAL A 9 18.87 2.00 11.86
C VAL A 9 18.26 0.61 11.69
N ARG A 10 18.54 -0.29 12.62
CA ARG A 10 17.92 -1.63 12.65
C ARG A 10 16.58 -1.51 13.35
N THR A 11 15.50 -1.61 12.57
CA THR A 11 14.15 -1.70 13.14
C THR A 11 13.85 -3.12 13.60
N THR A 12 13.32 -3.24 14.81
CA THR A 12 12.88 -4.53 15.38
C THR A 12 11.54 -4.97 14.77
N ALA A 13 11.20 -6.25 14.93
CA ALA A 13 9.90 -6.77 14.49
C ALA A 13 8.73 -6.07 15.22
N ALA A 14 8.90 -5.73 16.49
CA ALA A 14 7.90 -5.01 17.28
C ALA A 14 7.66 -3.59 16.74
N GLU A 15 8.73 -2.87 16.35
CA GLU A 15 8.62 -1.55 15.74
C GLU A 15 7.91 -1.57 14.38
N ARG A 16 7.98 -2.70 13.66
CA ARG A 16 7.29 -2.88 12.37
C ARG A 16 5.83 -3.33 12.53
N ALA A 17 5.44 -3.83 13.70
CA ALA A 17 4.12 -4.41 13.89
C ALA A 17 2.99 -3.37 13.73
N VAL A 18 3.17 -2.17 14.30
CA VAL A 18 2.19 -1.07 14.20
C VAL A 18 2.00 -0.61 12.75
N PRO A 19 3.03 -0.21 11.99
CA PRO A 19 2.84 0.22 10.60
C PRO A 19 2.34 -0.93 9.71
N ALA A 20 2.75 -2.17 9.94
CA ALA A 20 2.24 -3.33 9.20
C ALA A 20 0.74 -3.55 9.45
N PHE A 21 0.30 -3.44 10.70
CA PHE A 21 -1.11 -3.55 11.04
C PHE A 21 -1.95 -2.42 10.42
N LEU A 22 -1.46 -1.18 10.47
CA LEU A 22 -2.14 -0.05 9.83
C LEU A 22 -2.22 -0.23 8.30
N ALA A 23 -1.15 -0.71 7.67
CA ALA A 23 -1.15 -1.01 6.24
C ALA A 23 -2.17 -2.11 5.90
N LEU A 24 -2.28 -3.14 6.73
CA LEU A 24 -3.27 -4.21 6.55
C LEU A 24 -4.69 -3.67 6.70
N LEU A 25 -4.98 -2.90 7.76
CA LEU A 25 -6.29 -2.27 7.95
C LEU A 25 -6.65 -1.37 6.78
N PHE A 26 -5.70 -0.58 6.29
CA PHE A 26 -5.91 0.29 5.15
C PHE A 26 -6.19 -0.52 3.87
N GLY A 27 -5.43 -1.60 3.63
CA GLY A 27 -5.68 -2.50 2.51
C GLY A 27 -7.07 -3.14 2.55
N VAL A 28 -7.48 -3.65 3.72
CA VAL A 28 -8.83 -4.20 3.92
C VAL A 28 -9.90 -3.14 3.67
N PHE A 29 -9.71 -1.91 4.18
CA PHE A 29 -10.62 -0.80 3.94
C PHE A 29 -10.77 -0.49 2.45
N LEU A 30 -9.68 -0.46 1.68
CA LEU A 30 -9.76 -0.21 0.23
C LEU A 30 -10.51 -1.32 -0.50
N VAL A 31 -10.22 -2.59 -0.19
CA VAL A 31 -10.88 -3.73 -0.85
C VAL A 31 -12.38 -3.75 -0.55
N LEU A 32 -12.75 -3.66 0.74
CA LEU A 32 -14.16 -3.69 1.13
C LEU A 32 -14.88 -2.39 0.72
N GLY A 33 -14.23 -1.25 0.90
CA GLY A 33 -14.80 0.07 0.57
C GLY A 33 -15.12 0.21 -0.90
N THR A 34 -14.24 -0.24 -1.80
CA THR A 34 -14.50 -0.20 -3.25
C THR A 34 -15.42 -1.34 -3.70
N GLY A 35 -15.30 -2.53 -3.09
CA GLY A 35 -16.13 -3.69 -3.42
C GLY A 35 -17.61 -3.53 -3.09
N PHE A 36 -17.93 -2.84 -1.98
CA PHE A 36 -19.30 -2.58 -1.53
C PHE A 36 -19.74 -1.12 -1.73
N ALA A 37 -18.99 -0.33 -2.51
CA ALA A 37 -19.39 1.02 -2.85
C ALA A 37 -20.71 0.99 -3.64
N HIS A 38 -21.69 1.79 -3.21
CA HIS A 38 -22.92 2.01 -4.00
C HIS A 38 -22.65 2.78 -5.30
N SER A 39 -21.55 3.53 -5.35
CA SER A 39 -21.15 4.30 -6.53
C SER A 39 -20.45 3.40 -7.54
N ASP A 40 -21.08 3.21 -8.71
CA ASP A 40 -20.48 2.52 -9.85
C ASP A 40 -19.15 3.16 -10.27
N ALA A 41 -18.99 4.48 -10.11
CA ALA A 41 -17.75 5.17 -10.44
C ALA A 41 -16.57 4.71 -9.57
N ILE A 42 -16.77 4.52 -8.27
CA ILE A 42 -15.72 4.07 -7.35
C ILE A 42 -15.38 2.60 -7.62
N HIS A 43 -16.40 1.76 -7.85
CA HIS A 43 -16.21 0.35 -8.16
C HIS A 43 -15.45 0.18 -9.50
N ASN A 44 -15.86 0.94 -10.53
CA ASN A 44 -15.22 0.91 -11.85
C ASN A 44 -13.80 1.46 -11.80
N ALA A 45 -13.52 2.54 -11.06
CA ALA A 45 -12.16 3.05 -10.90
C ALA A 45 -11.21 2.03 -10.24
N ALA A 46 -11.68 1.29 -9.24
CA ALA A 46 -10.92 0.19 -8.63
C ALA A 46 -10.68 -0.95 -9.64
N HIS A 47 -11.69 -1.25 -10.46
CA HIS A 47 -11.57 -2.22 -11.54
C HIS A 47 -10.57 -1.78 -12.62
N ASP A 48 -10.64 -0.54 -13.09
CA ASP A 48 -9.77 0.00 -14.13
C ASP A 48 -8.30 0.06 -13.68
N THR A 49 -8.08 0.36 -12.40
CA THR A 49 -6.75 0.33 -11.78
C THR A 49 -6.07 -1.02 -11.97
N ARG A 50 -6.80 -2.14 -11.83
CA ARG A 50 -6.22 -3.49 -12.04
C ARG A 50 -5.74 -3.70 -13.48
N HIS A 51 -6.46 -3.15 -14.45
CA HIS A 51 -6.11 -3.21 -15.88
C HIS A 51 -4.92 -2.30 -16.18
N ALA A 52 -4.87 -1.12 -15.58
CA ALA A 52 -3.75 -0.19 -15.70
C ALA A 52 -2.45 -0.75 -15.10
N PHE A 53 -2.52 -1.53 -14.01
CA PHE A 53 -1.35 -2.23 -13.44
C PHE A 53 -0.87 -3.41 -14.29
N SER A 54 -1.71 -3.95 -15.18
CA SER A 54 -1.34 -4.99 -16.15
C SER A 54 -0.86 -4.45 -17.50
N PHE A 55 -0.99 -3.14 -17.75
CA PHE A 55 -0.33 -2.45 -18.86
C PHE A 55 1.19 -2.43 -18.59
N PRO A 56 2.04 -2.71 -19.60
CA PRO A 56 3.36 -3.28 -19.38
C PRO A 56 4.24 -2.39 -18.51
N CYS A 57 4.64 -2.95 -17.35
CA CYS A 57 5.69 -2.44 -16.49
C CYS A 57 6.99 -3.24 -16.67
N HIS A 58 7.31 -3.53 -17.93
CA HIS A 58 8.70 -3.47 -18.40
C HIS A 58 8.84 -2.22 -19.26
#